data_AF-A0A317DAR1-F1
#
_entry.id   AF-A0A317DAR1-F1
#
_cell.length_a   1.000
_cell.length_b   1.000
_cell.length_c   1.000
_cell.angle_alpha   90.00
_cell.angle_beta   90.00
_cell.angle_gamma   90.00
#
_symmetry.space_group_name_H-M   'P 1'
#
loop_
_entity.id
_entity.type
_entity.pdbx_description
1 polymer ?
#
loop_
_entity_poly.entity_id
_entity_poly.type
_entity_poly.pdbx_seq_one_letter_code
_entity_poly.pdbx_strand_id
1 'polypeptide(L)' 'MFLPTYASRLNWIEAEFAAVGYFALNGTDHRSHAEQDAAIGDYIRWRNHRAKPKSGFATGSKIRHPDYPFKAA' A
#
# COMPACT_ATOMS: atom_id res chain seq x y z
N MET A 1 -13.86 8.98 20.11
CA MET A 1 -13.28 9.18 18.77
C MET A 1 -14.44 9.22 17.79
N PHE A 2 -14.63 10.31 17.05
CA PHE A 2 -15.72 10.48 16.08
C PHE A 2 -15.14 10.30 14.68
N LEU A 3 -15.51 9.23 13.99
CA LEU A 3 -15.12 9.02 12.59
C LEU A 3 -16.28 9.53 11.72
N PRO A 4 -16.06 10.55 10.86
CA PRO A 4 -17.12 11.00 9.97
C PRO A 4 -17.52 9.87 9.02
N THR A 5 -18.81 9.67 8.84
CA THR A 5 -19.35 8.75 7.83
C THR A 5 -18.78 9.15 6.46
N TYR A 6 -18.23 8.18 5.73
CA TYR A 6 -17.54 8.37 4.42
C TYR A 6 -16.16 9.05 4.45
N ALA A 7 -15.48 9.11 5.60
CA ALA A 7 -14.08 9.56 5.65
C ALA A 7 -13.10 8.66 4.85
N SER A 8 -13.54 7.48 4.42
CA SER A 8 -12.84 6.58 3.51
C SER A 8 -12.30 7.28 2.26
N ARG A 9 -13.10 8.19 1.67
CA ARG A 9 -12.76 8.85 0.40
C ARG A 9 -11.58 9.82 0.49
N LEU A 10 -11.28 10.33 1.68
CA LEU A 10 -10.13 11.20 1.96
C LEU A 10 -8.91 10.40 2.45
N ASN A 11 -9.03 9.09 2.59
CA ASN A 11 -7.95 8.25 3.06
C ASN A 11 -7.05 7.85 1.88
N TRP A 12 -5.82 8.37 1.86
CA TRP A 12 -4.80 8.03 0.85
C TRP A 12 -4.66 6.52 0.69
N ILE A 13 -4.78 5.75 1.79
CA ILE A 13 -4.59 4.30 1.76
C ILE A 13 -5.48 3.60 0.71
N GLU A 14 -6.70 4.08 0.46
CA GLU A 14 -7.60 3.43 -0.51
C GLU A 14 -7.04 3.47 -1.94
N ALA A 15 -6.40 4.58 -2.32
CA ALA A 15 -5.72 4.69 -3.61
C ALA A 15 -4.49 3.77 -3.70
N GLU A 16 -3.88 3.41 -2.57
CA GLU A 16 -2.76 2.48 -2.54
C GLU A 16 -3.19 1.01 -2.71
N PHE A 17 -4.45 0.67 -2.41
CA PHE A 17 -4.93 -0.72 -2.47
C PHE A 17 -5.89 -1.00 -3.64
N ALA A 18 -6.40 0.02 -4.32
CA ALA A 18 -7.28 -0.14 -5.48
C ALA A 18 -6.71 -1.09 -6.54
N ALA A 19 -5.41 -1.00 -6.83
CA ALA A 19 -4.75 -1.85 -7.82
C ALA A 19 -4.63 -3.33 -7.39
N VAL A 20 -4.57 -3.64 -6.08
CA VAL A 20 -4.65 -5.03 -5.59
C VAL A 20 -6.00 -5.64 -5.99
N GLY A 21 -7.07 -4.86 -5.84
CA GLY A 21 -8.41 -5.24 -6.27
C GLY A 21 -8.46 -5.63 -7.74
N TYR A 22 -7.83 -4.86 -8.61
CA TYR A 22 -7.79 -5.15 -10.05
C TYR A 22 -6.91 -6.34 -10.44
N PHE A 23 -5.75 -6.51 -9.82
CA PHE A 23 -4.76 -7.49 -10.28
C PHE A 23 -4.79 -8.83 -9.53
N ALA A 24 -5.27 -8.84 -8.28
CA ALA A 24 -5.23 -10.03 -7.43
C ALA A 24 -6.62 -10.54 -7.01
N LEU A 25 -7.68 -9.73 -7.16
CA LEU A 25 -9.02 -10.06 -6.66
C LEU A 25 -10.11 -10.08 -7.75
N ASN A 26 -10.08 -9.14 -8.69
CA ASN A 26 -11.08 -9.02 -9.76
C ASN A 26 -10.61 -9.77 -11.02
N GLY A 27 -11.48 -10.59 -11.62
CA GLY A 27 -11.24 -11.22 -12.91
C GLY A 27 -10.42 -12.51 -12.88
N THR A 28 -10.06 -13.02 -11.69
CA THR A 28 -9.33 -14.27 -11.49
C THR A 28 -10.19 -15.28 -10.73
N ASP A 29 -10.48 -16.42 -11.36
CA ASP A 29 -11.19 -17.54 -10.72
C ASP A 29 -10.21 -18.35 -9.86
N HIS A 30 -9.84 -17.80 -8.70
CA HIS A 30 -9.00 -18.50 -7.73
C HIS A 30 -9.76 -19.70 -7.18
N ARG A 31 -9.20 -20.90 -7.35
CA ARG A 31 -9.86 -22.15 -6.95
C ARG A 31 -9.68 -22.45 -5.45
N SER A 32 -8.88 -21.64 -4.75
CA SER A 32 -8.66 -21.75 -3.31
C SER A 32 -8.20 -20.43 -2.69
N HIS A 33 -8.38 -20.29 -1.37
CA HIS A 33 -7.83 -19.16 -0.61
C HIS A 33 -6.30 -19.10 -0.66
N ALA A 34 -5.60 -20.24 -0.70
CA ALA A 34 -4.14 -20.26 -0.79
C ALA A 34 -3.62 -19.68 -2.11
N GLU A 35 -4.33 -19.93 -3.21
CA GLU A 35 -4.02 -19.35 -4.53
C GLU A 35 -4.22 -17.83 -4.54
N GLN A 36 -5.31 -17.36 -3.92
CA GLN A 36 -5.57 -15.93 -3.76
C GLN A 36 -4.51 -15.23 -2.88
N ASP A 37 -4.13 -15.84 -1.75
CA ASP A 37 -3.10 -15.30 -0.87
C ASP A 37 -1.73 -15.21 -1.57
N ALA A 38 -1.38 -16.22 -2.38
CA ALA A 38 -0.18 -16.21 -3.19
C ALA A 38 -0.20 -15.06 -4.21
N ALA A 39 -1.31 -14.87 -4.92
CA ALA A 39 -1.47 -13.80 -5.91
C ALA A 39 -1.36 -12.40 -5.27
N ILE A 40 -1.97 -12.20 -4.08
CA ILE A 40 -1.83 -10.95 -3.31
C ILE A 40 -0.36 -10.74 -2.91
N GLY A 41 0.30 -11.77 -2.40
CA GLY A 41 1.71 -11.72 -1.99
C GLY A 41 2.66 -11.37 -3.14
N ASP A 42 2.46 -11.98 -4.30
CA ASP A 42 3.25 -11.73 -5.50
C ASP A 42 3.04 -10.31 -6.03
N TYR A 43 1.79 -9.83 -6.04
CA TYR A 43 1.49 -8.45 -6.39
C TYR A 43 2.19 -7.45 -5.44
N ILE A 44 2.12 -7.68 -4.12
CA ILE A 44 2.75 -6.79 -3.14
C ILE A 44 4.27 -6.77 -3.32
N ARG A 45 4.92 -7.92 -3.49
CA ARG A 45 6.37 -7.97 -3.76
C ARG A 45 6.74 -7.23 -5.03
N TRP A 46 6.02 -7.50 -6.11
CA TRP A 46 6.22 -6.84 -7.40
C TRP A 46 6.09 -5.32 -7.30
N ARG A 47 5.03 -4.84 -6.63
CA ARG A 47 4.77 -3.43 -6.44
C ARG A 47 5.86 -2.78 -5.60
N ASN A 48 6.27 -3.41 -4.50
CA ASN A 48 7.32 -2.90 -3.62
C ASN A 48 8.68 -2.83 -4.31
N HIS A 49 9.03 -3.84 -5.12
CA HIS A 49 10.25 -3.83 -5.92
C HIS A 49 10.29 -2.67 -6.92
N ARG A 50 9.13 -2.19 -7.37
CA ARG A 50 9.01 -1.09 -8.34
C ARG A 50 8.71 0.26 -7.69
N ALA A 51 8.52 0.28 -6.37
CA ALA A 51 8.27 1.50 -5.64
C ALA A 51 9.55 2.35 -5.63
N LYS A 52 9.40 3.63 -5.96
CA LYS A 52 10.47 4.62 -5.75
C LYS A 52 10.36 5.16 -4.33
N PRO A 53 11.49 5.55 -3.69
CA PRO A 53 11.43 6.26 -2.43
C PRO A 53 10.48 7.45 -2.53
N LYS A 54 9.52 7.55 -1.59
CA LYS A 54 8.66 8.74 -1.51
C LYS A 54 9.57 9.95 -1.23
N SER A 55 9.50 10.96 -2.09
CA SER A 55 10.23 12.22 -1.94
C SER A 55 9.25 13.36 -1.63
N GLY A 56 9.77 14.55 -1.32
CA GLY A 56 8.93 15.72 -1.12
C GLY A 56 8.22 15.79 0.23
N PHE A 57 8.74 15.12 1.27
CA PHE A 57 8.29 15.34 2.65
C PHE A 57 8.33 16.83 3.02
N ALA A 58 7.51 17.33 3.95
CA ALA A 58 7.60 18.73 4.38
C ALA A 58 9.01 19.10 4.89
N THR A 59 9.45 20.36 4.72
CA THR A 59 10.82 20.81 5.09
C THR A 59 11.17 20.53 6.56
N GLY A 60 10.22 20.64 7.49
CA GLY A 60 10.39 20.30 8.90
C GLY A 60 10.02 18.86 9.27
N SER A 61 9.80 17.97 8.31
CA SER A 61 9.44 16.58 8.59
C SER A 61 10.61 15.83 9.23
N LYS A 62 10.33 15.11 10.32
CA LYS A 62 11.31 14.23 11.00
C LYS A 62 11.94 13.21 10.04
N ILE A 63 11.22 12.81 8.98
CA ILE A 63 11.70 11.87 7.95
C ILE A 63 12.89 12.43 7.15
N ARG A 64 13.06 13.76 7.11
CA ARG A 64 14.21 14.41 6.47
C ARG A 64 15.45 14.46 7.38
N HIS A 65 15.31 14.14 8.66
CA HIS A 65 16.43 14.26 9.60
C HIS A 65 17.44 13.10 9.39
N PRO A 66 18.75 13.36 9.35
CA PRO A 66 19.75 12.33 9.06
C PRO A 66 19.77 11.16 10.07
N ASP A 67 19.32 11.38 11.30
CA ASP A 67 19.23 10.35 12.34
C ASP A 67 17.92 9.55 12.30
N TYR A 68 17.02 9.86 11.36
CA TYR A 68 15.72 9.24 11.30
C TYR A 68 15.88 7.77 10.92
N PRO A 69 15.45 6.82 11.77
CA PRO A 69 15.64 5.41 11.49
C PRO A 69 14.73 5.01 10.33
N PHE A 70 15.30 4.82 9.15
CA PHE A 70 14.65 4.01 8.13
C PHE A 70 14.67 2.57 8.63
N LYS A 71 13.50 2.03 9.03
CA LYS A 71 13.37 0.58 9.19
C LYS A 71 13.53 -0.05 7.81
N ALA A 72 14.70 -0.62 7.55
CA ALA A 72 14.86 -1.58 6.47
C ALA A 72 13.94 -2.77 6.78
N ALA A 73 13.05 -3.08 5.85
CA ALA A 73 12.15 -4.23 5.92
C ALA A 73 12.85 -5.50 5.47
#